data_AF-A0A0U2VWP6-F1
#
_entry.id   AF-A0A0U2VWP6-F1
#
_cell.length_a   1.000
_cell.length_b   1.000
_cell.length_c   1.000
_cell.angle_alpha   90.00
_cell.angle_beta   90.00
_cell.angle_gamma   90.00
#
_symmetry.space_group_name_H-M   'P 1'
#
loop_
_entity.id
_entity.type
_entity.pdbx_description
1 polymer ?
#
loop_
_entity_poly.entity_id
_entity_poly.type
_entity_poly.pdbx_seq_one_letter_code
_entity_poly.pdbx_strand_id
1 'polypeptide(L)'
;MNIEKTYPNGVRTGNVPHHKTPSKRTGIGQSWFPENWTSKDIETAGQHIASQPNFASAKNGEVIFGDYNGVRVGVIKTDGKIGTIFPDGTKQP
;
A
#
# COMPACT_ATOMS: atom_id res chain seq x y z
N MET A 1 15.30 -1.19 8.39
CA MET A 1 13.97 -0.54 8.57
C MET A 1 13.56 -0.72 10.01
N ASN A 2 12.70 0.15 10.52
CA ASN A 2 12.15 0.03 11.87
C ASN A 2 10.63 -0.12 11.75
N ILE A 3 10.05 -1.03 12.54
CA ILE A 3 8.60 -1.16 12.68
C ILE A 3 8.20 -0.48 13.99
N GLU A 4 7.37 0.55 13.88
CA GLU A 4 6.88 1.33 15.03
C GLU A 4 5.49 0.87 15.47
N LYS A 5 4.67 0.37 14.53
CA LYS A 5 3.31 -0.09 14.80
C LYS A 5 2.93 -1.24 13.86
N THR A 6 2.14 -2.18 14.37
CA THR A 6 1.49 -3.23 13.58
C THR A 6 -0.03 -3.16 13.81
N TYR A 7 -0.80 -3.10 12.74
CA TYR A 7 -2.27 -3.17 12.79
C TYR A 7 -2.73 -4.60 13.08
N PRO A 8 -3.96 -4.81 13.60
CA PRO A 8 -4.48 -6.16 13.90
C PRO A 8 -4.50 -7.12 12.69
N ASN A 9 -4.66 -6.58 11.48
CA ASN A 9 -4.62 -7.33 10.23
C ASN A 9 -3.20 -7.60 9.69
N GLY A 10 -2.15 -7.24 10.45
CA GLY A 10 -0.76 -7.52 10.12
C GLY A 10 -0.05 -6.44 9.31
N VAL A 11 -0.71 -5.37 8.85
CA VAL A 11 -0.01 -4.25 8.20
C VAL A 11 0.95 -3.60 9.18
N ARG A 12 2.18 -3.38 8.76
CA ARG A 12 3.25 -2.81 9.59
C ARG A 12 3.55 -1.39 9.12
N THR A 13 3.80 -0.48 10.05
CA THR A 13 4.21 0.89 9.74
C THR A 13 5.42 1.31 10.55
N GLY A 14 6.20 2.22 9.98
CA GLY A 14 7.46 2.64 10.57
C GLY A 14 8.30 3.46 9.60
N ASN A 15 9.62 3.28 9.64
CA ASN A 15 10.56 4.16 8.94
C ASN A 15 11.83 3.45 8.44
N VAL A 16 12.57 4.17 7.59
CA VAL A 16 13.87 3.77 7.07
C VAL A 16 14.87 4.91 7.34
N PRO A 17 15.73 4.79 8.38
CA PRO A 17 16.55 5.90 8.89
C PRO A 17 17.39 6.67 7.85
N HIS A 18 17.81 6.00 6.77
CA HIS A 18 18.63 6.59 5.71
C HIS A 18 17.87 6.75 4.37
N HIS A 19 16.54 6.78 4.39
CA HIS A 19 15.73 6.97 3.18
C HIS A 19 16.02 8.33 2.52
N LYS A 20 16.00 8.41 1.17
CA LYS A 20 16.30 9.68 0.46
C LYS A 20 15.40 10.83 0.94
N THR A 21 14.11 10.58 1.06
CA THR A 21 13.10 11.53 1.53
C THR A 21 13.09 11.61 3.07
N PRO A 22 13.29 12.79 3.69
CA PRO A 22 13.37 12.94 5.14
C PRO A 22 12.14 12.47 5.93
N SER A 23 10.93 12.72 5.43
CA SER A 23 9.67 12.31 6.11
C SER A 23 9.51 10.80 6.27
N LYS A 24 10.32 9.99 5.58
CA LYS A 24 10.31 8.53 5.66
C LYS A 24 11.37 7.96 6.61
N ARG A 25 12.18 8.82 7.24
CA ARG A 25 13.29 8.42 8.12
C ARG A 25 12.88 8.19 9.58
N THR A 26 11.74 8.70 10.00
CA THR A 26 11.26 8.63 11.38
C THR A 26 9.75 8.38 11.42
N GLY A 27 9.24 7.95 12.58
CA GLY A 27 7.81 7.72 12.80
C GLY A 27 7.24 6.62 11.88
N ILE A 28 6.00 6.84 11.40
CA ILE A 28 5.23 5.88 10.58
C ILE A 28 5.18 6.26 9.09
N GLY A 29 6.22 6.92 8.58
CA GLY A 29 6.27 7.43 7.20
C GLY A 29 6.34 6.33 6.12
N GLN A 30 6.48 5.07 6.48
CA GLN A 30 6.47 3.89 5.61
C GLN A 30 5.49 2.84 6.12
N SER A 31 4.97 2.04 5.19
CA SER A 31 4.09 0.90 5.48
C SER A 31 4.53 -0.33 4.69
N TRP A 32 4.28 -1.51 5.25
CA TRP A 32 4.57 -2.80 4.67
C TRP A 32 3.37 -3.72 4.85
N PHE A 33 3.15 -4.59 3.86
CA PHE A 33 2.11 -5.60 3.92
C PHE A 33 2.36 -6.57 5.09
N PRO A 34 1.35 -7.36 5.49
CA PRO A 34 1.56 -8.46 6.43
C PRO A 34 2.74 -9.34 6.04
N GLU A 35 3.49 -9.84 7.03
CA GLU A 35 4.72 -10.60 6.79
C GLU A 35 4.50 -11.88 5.99
N ASN A 36 3.30 -12.44 6.09
CA ASN A 36 2.89 -13.64 5.38
C ASN A 36 2.44 -13.37 3.94
N TRP A 37 2.32 -12.12 3.49
CA TRP A 37 1.97 -11.83 2.10
C TRP A 37 3.18 -12.00 1.19
N THR A 38 3.02 -12.81 0.17
CA THR A 38 4.00 -12.98 -0.91
C THR A 38 3.87 -11.86 -1.94
N SER A 39 4.85 -11.76 -2.84
CA SER A 39 4.73 -10.88 -4.01
C SER A 39 3.52 -11.21 -4.87
N LYS A 40 3.10 -12.49 -4.90
CA LYS A 40 1.91 -12.89 -5.64
C LYS A 40 0.63 -12.40 -5.00
N ASP A 41 0.53 -12.44 -3.67
CA ASP A 41 -0.61 -11.92 -2.93
C ASP A 41 -0.78 -10.41 -3.17
N ILE A 42 0.34 -9.67 -3.16
CA ILE A 42 0.36 -8.23 -3.44
C ILE A 42 -0.09 -7.94 -4.87
N GLU A 43 0.43 -8.68 -5.85
CA GLU A 43 0.03 -8.53 -7.25
C GLU A 43 -1.47 -8.81 -7.44
N THR A 44 -1.97 -9.91 -6.87
CA THR A 44 -3.39 -10.28 -6.95
C THR A 44 -4.27 -9.25 -6.26
N ALA A 45 -3.86 -8.70 -5.11
CA ALA A 45 -4.59 -7.60 -4.45
C ALA A 45 -4.67 -6.36 -5.35
N GLY A 46 -3.55 -5.98 -5.98
CA GLY A 46 -3.51 -4.87 -6.92
C GLY A 46 -4.42 -5.08 -8.14
N GLN A 47 -4.40 -6.28 -8.72
CA GLN A 47 -5.29 -6.67 -9.82
C GLN A 47 -6.76 -6.64 -9.41
N HIS A 48 -7.08 -7.14 -8.21
CA HIS A 48 -8.43 -7.10 -7.66
C HIS A 48 -8.96 -5.66 -7.59
N ILE A 49 -8.17 -4.73 -7.05
CA ILE A 49 -8.56 -3.31 -6.98
C ILE A 49 -8.62 -2.67 -8.36
N ALA A 50 -7.67 -2.98 -9.24
CA ALA A 50 -7.65 -2.41 -10.59
C ALA A 50 -8.81 -2.90 -11.48
N SER A 51 -9.45 -4.01 -11.12
CA SER A 51 -10.65 -4.52 -11.81
C SER A 51 -11.92 -3.72 -11.47
N GLN A 52 -11.87 -2.86 -10.46
CA GLN A 52 -13.03 -2.08 -10.01
C GLN A 52 -13.28 -0.87 -10.92
N PRO A 53 -14.55 -0.43 -11.10
CA PRO A 53 -14.90 0.66 -12.01
C PRO A 53 -14.20 2.00 -11.69
N ASN A 54 -13.98 2.29 -10.40
CA ASN A 54 -13.29 3.50 -9.94
C ASN A 54 -11.83 3.57 -10.42
N PHE A 55 -11.15 2.43 -10.56
CA PHE A 55 -9.80 2.39 -11.11
C PHE A 55 -9.80 2.77 -12.60
N ALA A 56 -10.79 2.32 -13.37
CA ALA A 56 -10.90 2.69 -14.79
C ALA A 56 -11.00 4.21 -14.97
N SER A 57 -11.80 4.89 -14.14
CA SER A 57 -11.96 6.34 -14.15
C SER A 57 -10.82 7.13 -13.51
N ALA A 58 -9.96 6.49 -12.71
CA ALA A 58 -8.87 7.15 -12.00
C ALA A 58 -7.85 7.77 -12.96
N LYS A 59 -7.33 8.95 -12.60
CA LYS A 59 -6.24 9.60 -13.35
C LYS A 59 -4.89 8.99 -12.97
N ASN A 60 -3.90 9.14 -13.85
CA ASN A 60 -2.52 8.78 -13.51
C ASN A 60 -2.06 9.59 -12.28
N GLY A 61 -1.39 8.93 -11.34
CA GLY A 61 -0.92 9.53 -10.08
C GLY A 61 -1.98 9.57 -8.96
N GLU A 62 -3.24 9.27 -9.26
CA GLU A 62 -4.29 9.16 -8.24
C GLU A 62 -4.17 7.83 -7.48
N VAL A 63 -4.39 7.88 -6.17
CA VAL A 63 -4.45 6.69 -5.33
C VAL A 63 -5.88 6.19 -5.26
N ILE A 64 -6.09 4.94 -5.65
CA ILE A 64 -7.35 4.23 -5.46
C ILE A 64 -7.18 3.22 -4.33
N PHE A 65 -8.06 3.28 -3.34
CA PHE A 65 -8.08 2.32 -2.25
C PHE A 65 -9.19 1.29 -2.44
N GLY A 66 -8.88 0.06 -2.05
CA GLY A 66 -9.84 -1.02 -1.90
C GLY A 66 -9.38 -1.99 -0.81
N ASP A 67 -10.29 -2.80 -0.31
CA ASP A 67 -9.98 -3.79 0.72
C ASP A 67 -9.79 -5.17 0.07
N TYR A 68 -8.72 -5.87 0.47
CA TYR A 68 -8.42 -7.23 0.01
C TYR A 68 -7.88 -8.06 1.18
N ASN A 69 -8.53 -9.19 1.47
CA ASN A 69 -8.18 -10.07 2.60
C ASN A 69 -7.99 -9.32 3.93
N GLY A 70 -8.89 -8.36 4.22
CA GLY A 70 -8.86 -7.56 5.45
C GLY A 70 -7.80 -6.46 5.47
N VAL A 71 -7.04 -6.24 4.39
CA VAL A 71 -6.07 -5.15 4.27
C VAL A 71 -6.60 -4.08 3.32
N ARG A 72 -6.55 -2.82 3.74
CA ARG A 72 -6.80 -1.67 2.87
C ARG A 72 -5.55 -1.42 2.02
N VAL A 73 -5.67 -1.67 0.72
CA VAL A 73 -4.60 -1.57 -0.27
C VAL A 73 -4.83 -0.36 -1.16
N GLY A 74 -3.79 0.43 -1.37
CA GLY A 74 -3.73 1.54 -2.31
C GLY A 74 -3.06 1.11 -3.62
N VAL A 75 -3.62 1.54 -4.74
CA VAL A 75 -3.06 1.35 -6.08
C VAL A 75 -2.93 2.71 -6.76
N ILE A 76 -1.75 3.02 -7.28
CA ILE A 76 -1.52 4.23 -8.11
C ILE A 76 -1.46 3.82 -9.57
N LYS A 77 -2.22 4.53 -10.41
CA LYS A 77 -2.20 4.35 -11.86
C LYS A 77 -1.02 5.12 -12.48
N THR A 78 -0.30 4.48 -13.40
CA THR A 78 0.76 5.09 -14.22
C THR A 78 0.58 4.62 -15.65
N ASP A 79 0.48 5.55 -16.59
CA ASP A 79 0.25 5.27 -18.02
C ASP A 79 -0.91 4.30 -18.29
N GLY A 80 -2.03 4.49 -17.58
CA GLY A 80 -3.21 3.65 -17.73
C GLY A 80 -3.14 2.27 -17.04
N LYS A 81 -2.00 1.91 -16.45
CA LYS A 81 -1.74 0.61 -15.82
C LYS A 81 -1.47 0.75 -14.33
N ILE A 82 -1.43 -0.38 -13.62
CA ILE A 82 -0.98 -0.42 -12.22
C ILE A 82 0.50 -0.02 -12.17
N GLY A 83 0.82 1.09 -11.51
CA GLY A 83 2.20 1.55 -11.31
C GLY A 83 2.76 1.23 -9.93
N THR A 84 1.94 1.34 -8.88
CA THR A 84 2.36 1.07 -7.50
C THR A 84 1.23 0.41 -6.72
N ILE A 85 1.56 -0.58 -5.89
CA ILE A 85 0.65 -1.26 -4.97
C ILE A 85 1.26 -1.13 -3.57
N PHE A 86 0.48 -0.68 -2.58
CA PHE A 86 0.97 -0.47 -1.21
C PHE A 86 -0.16 -0.63 -0.19
N PRO A 87 0.13 -0.96 1.08
CA PRO A 87 -0.89 -0.94 2.13
C PRO A 87 -1.06 0.48 2.67
N ASP A 88 -2.29 0.87 2.97
CA ASP A 88 -2.56 2.15 3.60
C ASP A 88 -1.94 2.20 5.02
N GLY A 89 -0.88 3.00 5.18
CA GLY A 89 -0.18 3.15 6.46
C GLY A 89 -0.87 4.06 7.47
N THR A 90 -1.96 4.71 7.08
CA THR A 90 -2.68 5.68 7.92
C THR A 90 -4.01 5.12 8.41
N LYS A 91 -4.64 4.24 7.62
CA LYS A 91 -5.91 3.61 7.94
C LYS A 91 -5.89 2.14 7.51
N GLN A 92 -6.40 1.27 8.39
CA GLN A 92 -6.76 -0.10 8.05
C GLN A 92 -8.22 -0.35 8.48
N PRO A 93 -8.90 -1.35 7.91
CA PRO A 93 -10.26 -1.74 8.31
C PRO A 93 -10.36 -2.10 9.80
#